data_AF-A0A534VBU9-F1
#
_entry.id   AF-A0A534VBU9-F1
#
_cell.length_a   1.000
_cell.length_b   1.000
_cell.length_c   1.000
_cell.angle_alpha   90.00
_cell.angle_beta   90.00
_cell.angle_gamma   90.00
#
_symmetry.space_group_name_H-M   'P 1'
#
loop_
_entity.id
_entity.type
_entity.pdbx_description
1 polymer ?
#
loop_
_entity_poly.entity_id
_entity_poly.type
_entity_poly.pdbx_seq_one_letter_code
_entity_poly.pdbx_strand_id
1 'polypeptide(L)'
;MADGLVQRHPDLARAGGRLSDDPDDGPRREPTWRRSLPHQADVRRRLVHDGPVRRAAADSTISGMRVGTDAVHPQHAVTLPSHHALRSPWGACTVPHKPVVLSYGDGMRVAAVVAVIGVHASGIGVMRYGRLDPLHWWSVNAVDSLCRWAVPIFIMLSGALLLDPARDEPAPTFYRKRMARVGIPLLVWAWFYFFWTWAFYGERVDRTFVIRALLDGLTYNHLYFLFLILGLYAVAPLLRMYVRRVRRPQQWAVAALVLALVSFGILQNAIPMNALTRFVPFIGYFLVGILLRDVPATTPLRAAALVAFLAATAFIAIGTGQRFASWGPDDWRSLALYDTLGAPVVIQSIAMFILLRSFFAARAGTHPRESRLIRLLAPLVFGTYLVHRAVHDLLAGLIDPLLPAAALPTIVLQIASTFVVAATVVALLRRVPYLRHIVG
;
A
#
# COMPACT_ATOMS: atom_id res chain seq x y z
N MET A 1 -1.60 2.98 10.51
CA MET A 1 -1.37 2.74 11.96
C MET A 1 -1.18 1.26 12.24
N ALA A 2 -2.08 0.38 11.79
CA ALA A 2 -1.94 -1.08 11.88
C ALA A 2 -0.52 -1.59 11.51
N ASP A 3 -0.06 -1.28 10.30
CA ASP A 3 1.21 -1.76 9.74
C ASP A 3 2.44 -1.38 10.60
N GLY A 4 2.40 -0.22 11.28
CA GLY A 4 3.50 0.28 12.11
C GLY A 4 3.51 -0.26 13.54
N LEU A 5 2.36 -0.72 14.05
CA LEU A 5 2.26 -1.35 15.37
C LEU A 5 2.61 -2.84 15.31
N VAL A 6 2.08 -3.56 14.31
CA VAL A 6 2.41 -4.99 14.07
C VAL A 6 3.92 -5.20 13.90
N GLN A 7 4.62 -4.25 13.27
CA GLN A 7 6.04 -4.39 12.94
C GLN A 7 7.01 -3.97 14.07
N ARG A 8 6.52 -3.42 15.20
CA ARG A 8 7.38 -3.00 16.33
C ARG A 8 7.69 -4.10 17.35
N HIS A 9 6.89 -5.18 17.45
CA HIS A 9 7.03 -6.20 18.52
C HIS A 9 6.77 -7.65 18.06
N PRO A 10 7.71 -8.31 17.36
CA PRO A 10 7.58 -9.71 16.97
C PRO A 10 7.64 -10.72 18.14
N ASP A 11 8.27 -10.35 19.26
CA ASP A 11 8.56 -11.28 20.37
C ASP A 11 7.36 -11.59 21.28
N LEU A 12 6.28 -10.81 21.19
CA LEU A 12 5.04 -11.08 21.95
C LEU A 12 4.29 -12.33 21.48
N ALA A 13 4.69 -12.93 20.35
CA ALA A 13 4.12 -14.17 19.82
C ALA A 13 4.52 -15.46 20.58
N ARG A 14 5.39 -15.38 21.61
CA ARG A 14 5.97 -16.57 22.27
C ARG A 14 5.73 -16.72 23.78
N ALA A 15 5.01 -15.80 24.42
CA ALA A 15 4.76 -15.81 25.87
C ALA A 15 3.25 -15.85 26.21
N GLY A 16 2.54 -16.87 25.71
CA GLY A 16 1.16 -17.18 26.10
C GLY A 16 1.11 -18.42 26.99
N GLY A 17 1.27 -18.26 28.31
CA GLY A 17 1.44 -19.40 29.22
C GLY A 17 0.85 -19.19 30.61
N ARG A 18 -0.40 -19.65 30.78
CA ARG A 18 -1.11 -19.99 32.04
C ARG A 18 -1.42 -18.83 33.00
N LEU A 19 -2.73 -18.59 33.16
CA LEU A 19 -3.34 -18.00 34.34
C LEU A 19 -3.52 -19.09 35.42
N SER A 20 -3.46 -18.70 36.68
CA SER A 20 -3.96 -19.47 37.83
C SER A 20 -4.42 -18.48 38.91
N ASP A 21 -5.64 -18.65 39.37
CA ASP A 21 -6.32 -17.78 40.34
C ASP A 21 -5.89 -18.07 41.79
N ASP A 22 -5.86 -17.05 42.65
CA ASP A 22 -6.50 -17.05 43.97
C ASP A 22 -6.58 -15.61 44.55
N PRO A 23 -7.55 -15.27 45.43
CA PRO A 23 -7.76 -13.92 45.94
C PRO A 23 -7.37 -13.70 47.42
N ASP A 24 -7.28 -12.41 47.80
CA ASP A 24 -7.91 -11.75 48.97
C ASP A 24 -7.00 -10.82 49.83
N ASP A 25 -7.68 -9.90 50.53
CA ASP A 25 -7.27 -8.93 51.57
C ASP A 25 -6.45 -7.64 51.23
N GLY A 26 -6.87 -6.52 51.86
CA GLY A 26 -6.28 -5.17 51.77
C GLY A 26 -5.71 -4.67 53.12
N PRO A 27 -5.68 -3.35 53.46
CA PRO A 27 -6.04 -2.15 52.69
C PRO A 27 -5.04 -0.93 52.75
N ARG A 28 -5.15 -0.01 51.76
CA ARG A 28 -4.74 1.43 51.75
C ARG A 28 -3.31 1.87 52.20
N ARG A 29 -2.49 2.40 51.25
CA ARG A 29 -2.14 3.85 51.10
C ARG A 29 -1.09 4.14 49.99
N GLU A 30 -1.37 5.21 49.24
CA GLU A 30 -0.52 6.06 48.36
C GLU A 30 0.27 5.51 47.14
N PRO A 31 0.46 6.31 46.06
CA PRO A 31 0.90 5.79 44.75
C PRO A 31 2.39 6.03 44.43
N THR A 32 3.18 4.95 44.41
CA THR A 32 4.64 4.96 44.20
C THR A 32 5.06 4.71 42.74
N TRP A 33 4.77 5.64 41.82
CA TRP A 33 5.27 5.55 40.43
C TRP A 33 6.77 5.91 40.25
N ARG A 34 7.54 6.00 41.34
CA ARG A 34 9.00 6.25 41.30
C ARG A 34 9.76 5.20 42.10
N ARG A 35 10.73 4.56 41.41
CA ARG A 35 11.77 3.60 41.89
C ARG A 35 11.37 2.12 41.97
N SER A 36 11.60 1.38 40.88
CA SER A 36 12.41 0.14 40.88
C SER A 36 12.58 -0.43 39.46
N LEU A 37 13.72 -0.18 38.83
CA LEU A 37 14.20 -0.94 37.67
C LEU A 37 15.56 -1.55 38.02
N PRO A 38 15.67 -2.88 38.17
CA PRO A 38 16.96 -3.54 38.19
C PRO A 38 17.59 -3.50 36.80
N HIS A 39 18.88 -3.13 36.74
CA HIS A 39 19.71 -3.36 35.56
C HIS A 39 19.73 -4.86 35.23
N GLN A 40 19.40 -5.25 33.98
CA GLN A 40 19.71 -6.59 33.49
C GLN A 40 20.56 -6.52 32.21
N ALA A 41 21.86 -6.47 32.44
CA ALA A 41 22.86 -6.92 31.48
C ALA A 41 23.34 -8.33 31.89
N ASP A 42 22.44 -9.32 31.98
CA ASP A 42 22.84 -10.69 32.32
C ASP A 42 21.91 -11.81 31.80
N VAL A 43 21.82 -11.96 30.47
CA VAL A 43 21.32 -13.19 29.81
C VAL A 43 22.29 -13.59 28.68
N ARG A 44 23.54 -13.90 29.05
CA ARG A 44 24.53 -14.55 28.17
C ARG A 44 25.30 -15.64 28.93
N ARG A 45 24.64 -16.79 29.15
CA ARG A 45 25.24 -18.12 29.43
C ARG A 45 24.12 -19.16 29.50
N ARG A 46 24.44 -20.42 29.19
CA ARG A 46 23.49 -21.54 28.87
C ARG A 46 22.83 -21.27 27.50
N LEU A 47 23.06 -22.06 26.44
CA LEU A 47 23.35 -23.50 26.35
C LEU A 47 24.57 -23.79 25.44
N VAL A 48 25.44 -24.71 25.86
CA VAL A 48 26.54 -25.33 25.09
C VAL A 48 26.65 -26.80 25.55
N HIS A 49 27.10 -27.70 24.68
CA HIS A 49 27.25 -29.17 24.81
C HIS A 49 25.95 -30.01 24.70
N ASP A 50 25.90 -31.18 24.02
CA ASP A 50 26.81 -31.78 23.01
C ASP A 50 26.10 -32.84 22.14
N GLY A 51 26.34 -32.80 20.82
CA GLY A 51 26.74 -33.94 19.98
C GLY A 51 25.70 -34.93 19.38
N PRO A 52 26.11 -35.82 18.44
CA PRO A 52 27.38 -35.89 17.69
C PRO A 52 27.23 -35.81 16.15
N VAL A 53 28.37 -35.85 15.45
CA VAL A 53 28.53 -35.74 13.99
C VAL A 53 28.28 -37.07 13.24
N ARG A 54 27.69 -37.01 12.05
CA ARG A 54 28.02 -37.94 10.94
C ARG A 54 28.32 -37.18 9.65
N ARG A 55 29.53 -37.35 9.13
CA ARG A 55 29.91 -37.00 7.75
C ARG A 55 29.65 -38.21 6.85
N ALA A 56 29.26 -37.98 5.62
CA ALA A 56 29.46 -38.90 4.51
C ALA A 56 29.80 -38.08 3.26
N ALA A 57 30.91 -38.40 2.62
CA ALA A 57 31.36 -37.81 1.36
C ALA A 57 32.03 -38.90 0.52
N ALA A 58 31.58 -39.02 -0.73
CA ALA A 58 32.14 -39.71 -1.89
C ALA A 58 31.24 -39.24 -3.07
N ASP A 59 31.74 -38.71 -4.18
CA ASP A 59 32.48 -39.40 -5.25
C ASP A 59 31.69 -40.61 -5.79
N SER A 60 31.44 -40.81 -7.09
CA SER A 60 31.77 -40.09 -8.34
C SER A 60 30.65 -40.41 -9.39
N THR A 61 30.65 -40.12 -10.70
CA THR A 61 31.66 -39.70 -11.70
C THR A 61 30.97 -38.86 -12.82
N ILE A 62 31.71 -38.39 -13.83
CA ILE A 62 31.16 -37.87 -15.11
C ILE A 62 31.60 -38.77 -16.27
N SER A 63 30.66 -39.23 -17.09
CA SER A 63 30.84 -39.78 -18.45
C SER A 63 29.45 -39.94 -19.10
N GLY A 64 29.18 -39.73 -20.39
CA GLY A 64 30.05 -39.32 -21.49
C GLY A 64 29.58 -39.94 -22.82
N MET A 65 28.71 -39.27 -23.58
CA MET A 65 28.36 -39.59 -24.98
C MET A 65 27.97 -38.28 -25.70
N ARG A 66 28.86 -37.71 -26.54
CA ARG A 66 29.13 -38.02 -27.96
C ARG A 66 28.06 -37.46 -28.91
N VAL A 67 28.45 -36.38 -29.58
CA VAL A 67 27.81 -35.80 -30.76
C VAL A 67 28.00 -36.75 -31.94
N GLY A 68 26.93 -36.99 -32.70
CA GLY A 68 26.98 -37.63 -34.01
C GLY A 68 26.59 -36.62 -35.10
N THR A 69 27.54 -36.31 -35.99
CA THR A 69 27.32 -35.60 -37.25
C THR A 69 27.25 -36.61 -38.38
N ASP A 70 26.24 -36.51 -39.25
CA ASP A 70 26.13 -37.01 -40.63
C ASP A 70 24.67 -36.75 -41.08
N ALA A 71 24.24 -36.57 -42.32
CA ALA A 71 24.79 -36.10 -43.58
C ALA A 71 23.58 -36.11 -44.58
N VAL A 72 23.40 -35.03 -45.36
CA VAL A 72 22.75 -34.94 -46.70
C VAL A 72 21.40 -35.66 -47.01
N HIS A 73 20.39 -34.84 -47.36
CA HIS A 73 19.29 -34.97 -48.37
C HIS A 73 18.94 -36.31 -49.11
N PRO A 74 17.67 -36.53 -49.56
CA PRO A 74 16.84 -35.53 -50.27
C PRO A 74 15.32 -35.44 -50.03
N GLN A 75 14.81 -34.27 -50.43
CA GLN A 75 13.47 -33.90 -50.93
C GLN A 75 12.28 -34.89 -50.82
N HIS A 76 11.27 -34.50 -50.05
CA HIS A 76 9.85 -34.72 -50.41
C HIS A 76 9.05 -33.44 -50.14
N ALA A 77 8.39 -32.91 -51.18
CA ALA A 77 7.56 -31.72 -51.08
C ALA A 77 6.16 -32.08 -50.54
N VAL A 78 5.85 -31.67 -49.32
CA VAL A 78 4.49 -31.76 -48.76
C VAL A 78 3.74 -30.47 -49.08
N THR A 79 2.79 -30.55 -50.01
CA THR A 79 1.87 -29.46 -50.34
C THR A 79 0.84 -29.27 -49.23
N LEU A 80 1.03 -28.23 -48.40
CA LEU A 80 0.01 -27.82 -47.43
C LEU A 80 -1.14 -27.07 -48.14
N PRO A 81 -2.42 -27.43 -47.90
CA PRO A 81 -3.55 -26.69 -48.44
C PRO A 81 -3.62 -25.25 -47.93
N SER A 82 -4.18 -24.36 -48.75
CA SER A 82 -4.35 -22.95 -48.42
C SER A 82 -5.20 -22.75 -47.16
N HIS A 83 -4.66 -21.98 -46.21
CA HIS A 83 -5.39 -21.62 -44.99
C HIS A 83 -6.60 -20.73 -45.29
N HIS A 84 -7.78 -21.33 -45.37
CA HIS A 84 -9.03 -20.60 -45.19
C HIS A 84 -9.01 -19.87 -43.84
N ALA A 85 -9.42 -18.60 -43.87
CA ALA A 85 -9.29 -17.70 -42.72
C ALA A 85 -10.25 -18.08 -41.58
N LEU A 86 -9.76 -18.86 -40.62
CA LEU A 86 -10.37 -19.01 -39.29
C LEU A 86 -10.28 -17.68 -38.53
N ARG A 87 -11.27 -16.81 -38.75
CA ARG A 87 -11.47 -15.59 -37.95
C ARG A 87 -11.82 -16.00 -36.52
N SER A 88 -10.87 -15.84 -35.60
CA SER A 88 -11.18 -15.93 -34.17
C SER A 88 -12.07 -14.74 -33.75
N PRO A 89 -13.05 -14.93 -32.85
CA PRO A 89 -13.88 -13.84 -32.34
C PRO A 89 -13.10 -12.87 -31.41
N TRP A 90 -11.83 -13.17 -31.13
CA TRP A 90 -10.94 -12.37 -30.30
C TRP A 90 -9.88 -11.74 -31.21
N GLY A 91 -10.06 -10.46 -31.53
CA GLY A 91 -9.25 -9.74 -32.51
C GLY A 91 -7.74 -9.77 -32.22
N ALA A 92 -6.95 -9.71 -33.29
CA ALA A 92 -5.49 -9.61 -33.19
C ALA A 92 -5.07 -8.46 -32.29
N CYS A 93 -4.05 -8.68 -31.46
CA CYS A 93 -3.61 -7.72 -30.45
C CYS A 93 -2.81 -6.58 -31.12
N THR A 94 -3.52 -5.60 -31.68
CA THR A 94 -2.92 -4.37 -32.20
C THR A 94 -2.43 -3.52 -31.04
N VAL A 95 -1.10 -3.45 -30.89
CA VAL A 95 -0.48 -2.56 -29.88
C VAL A 95 -0.70 -1.11 -30.33
N PRO A 96 -1.32 -0.24 -29.50
CA PRO A 96 -1.54 1.15 -29.88
C PRO A 96 -0.21 1.86 -30.18
N HIS A 97 -0.18 2.68 -31.23
CA HIS A 97 1.03 3.39 -31.64
C HIS A 97 1.41 4.60 -30.76
N LYS A 98 0.58 4.97 -29.77
CA LYS A 98 0.85 6.06 -28.83
C LYS A 98 0.40 5.68 -27.40
N PRO A 99 1.15 6.08 -26.35
CA PRO A 99 0.75 5.84 -24.96
C PRO A 99 -0.58 6.51 -24.61
N VAL A 100 -1.42 5.82 -23.84
CA VAL A 100 -2.76 6.30 -23.49
C VAL A 100 -2.70 7.39 -22.42
N VAL A 101 -3.36 8.53 -22.67
CA VAL A 101 -3.59 9.59 -21.67
C VAL A 101 -4.87 9.28 -20.89
N LEU A 102 -4.76 9.12 -19.57
CA LEU A 102 -5.91 8.84 -18.70
C LEU A 102 -6.62 10.13 -18.31
N SER A 103 -7.69 10.49 -19.05
CA SER A 103 -8.51 11.68 -18.78
C SER A 103 -9.08 11.74 -17.35
N TYR A 104 -9.30 10.57 -16.74
CA TYR A 104 -9.80 10.42 -15.38
C TYR A 104 -8.71 10.38 -14.29
N GLY A 105 -7.43 10.20 -14.66
CA GLY A 105 -6.38 9.82 -13.73
C GLY A 105 -6.06 10.87 -12.67
N ASP A 106 -6.17 12.15 -13.02
CA ASP A 106 -5.91 13.26 -12.11
C ASP A 106 -7.01 13.45 -11.06
N GLY A 107 -8.28 13.26 -11.43
CA GLY A 107 -9.39 13.26 -10.49
C GLY A 107 -9.27 12.12 -9.47
N MET A 108 -8.90 10.92 -9.94
CA MET A 108 -8.67 9.76 -9.06
C MET A 108 -7.51 9.98 -8.08
N ARG A 109 -6.44 10.67 -8.48
CA ARG A 109 -5.33 11.05 -7.57
C ARG A 109 -5.77 12.03 -6.48
N VAL A 110 -6.56 13.03 -6.84
CA VAL A 110 -7.09 14.01 -5.87
C VAL A 110 -8.03 13.33 -4.88
N ALA A 111 -8.94 12.46 -5.37
CA ALA A 111 -9.81 11.67 -4.49
C ALA A 111 -9.02 10.75 -3.55
N ALA A 112 -7.99 10.07 -4.07
CA ALA A 112 -7.15 9.17 -3.28
C ALA A 112 -6.33 9.91 -2.19
N VAL A 113 -5.78 11.10 -2.45
CA VAL A 113 -5.03 11.82 -1.39
C VAL A 113 -5.96 12.35 -0.28
N VAL A 114 -7.18 12.77 -0.63
CA VAL A 114 -8.20 13.13 0.37
C VAL A 114 -8.58 11.92 1.22
N ALA A 115 -8.73 10.73 0.62
CA ALA A 115 -8.98 9.50 1.35
C ALA A 115 -7.79 9.04 2.22
N VAL A 116 -6.53 9.24 1.80
CA VAL A 116 -5.34 9.04 2.67
C VAL A 116 -5.42 9.93 3.91
N ILE A 117 -5.76 11.20 3.74
CA ILE A 117 -5.95 12.12 4.88
C ILE A 117 -7.12 11.66 5.76
N GLY A 118 -8.21 11.16 5.16
CA GLY A 118 -9.34 10.53 5.85
C GLY A 118 -8.90 9.43 6.82
N VAL A 119 -8.13 8.46 6.33
CA VAL A 119 -7.54 7.38 7.15
C VAL A 119 -6.69 7.92 8.31
N HIS A 120 -5.91 8.98 8.08
CA HIS A 120 -5.04 9.54 9.11
C HIS A 120 -5.77 10.36 10.17
N ALA A 121 -6.82 11.09 9.79
CA ALA A 121 -7.71 11.83 10.68
C ALA A 121 -8.55 10.90 11.57
N SER A 122 -9.11 9.84 11.00
CA SER A 122 -9.87 8.85 11.77
C SER A 122 -8.99 7.99 12.67
N GLY A 123 -7.74 7.70 12.28
CA GLY A 123 -6.87 6.75 12.97
C GLY A 123 -6.70 6.99 14.48
N ILE A 124 -6.60 8.25 14.93
CA ILE A 124 -6.49 8.56 16.37
C ILE A 124 -7.80 8.24 17.11
N GLY A 125 -8.95 8.61 16.55
CA GLY A 125 -10.25 8.34 17.18
C GLY A 125 -10.61 6.84 17.22
N VAL A 126 -10.17 6.05 16.24
CA VAL A 126 -10.31 4.58 16.26
C VAL A 126 -9.57 4.00 17.49
N MET A 127 -8.37 4.47 17.79
CA MET A 127 -7.60 4.01 18.96
C MET A 127 -8.19 4.50 20.30
N ARG A 128 -9.19 5.38 20.29
CA ARG A 128 -9.96 5.82 21.48
C ARG A 128 -11.20 4.95 21.73
N TYR A 129 -11.20 3.68 21.33
CA TYR A 129 -12.25 2.72 21.69
C TYR A 129 -12.42 2.65 23.21
N GLY A 130 -13.68 2.63 23.69
CA GLY A 130 -14.02 2.72 25.12
C GLY A 130 -13.74 4.07 25.78
N ARG A 131 -13.19 5.08 25.06
CA ARG A 131 -12.94 6.45 25.55
C ARG A 131 -13.75 7.52 24.81
N LEU A 132 -14.46 7.15 23.75
CA LEU A 132 -15.46 7.94 23.05
C LEU A 132 -16.81 7.26 23.20
N ASP A 133 -17.90 8.04 23.13
CA ASP A 133 -19.25 7.47 23.06
C ASP A 133 -19.36 6.48 21.89
N PRO A 134 -20.20 5.43 22.00
CA PRO A 134 -20.34 4.44 20.94
C PRO A 134 -20.64 5.06 19.57
N LEU A 135 -21.56 6.03 19.50
CA LEU A 135 -21.89 6.74 18.25
C LEU A 135 -20.70 7.51 17.67
N HIS A 136 -19.91 8.15 18.54
CA HIS A 136 -18.72 8.89 18.16
C HIS A 136 -17.63 7.95 17.63
N TRP A 137 -17.35 6.84 18.32
CA TRP A 137 -16.39 5.84 17.86
C TRP A 137 -16.82 5.17 16.54
N TRP A 138 -18.09 4.77 16.41
CA TRP A 138 -18.63 4.19 15.18
C TRP A 138 -18.55 5.17 14.00
N SER A 139 -18.76 6.46 14.24
CA SER A 139 -18.57 7.50 13.22
C SER A 139 -17.12 7.55 12.73
N VAL A 140 -16.15 7.46 13.65
CA VAL A 140 -14.72 7.44 13.31
C VAL A 140 -14.35 6.18 12.52
N ASN A 141 -14.74 5.01 13.01
CA ASN A 141 -14.53 3.71 12.37
C ASN A 141 -15.15 3.68 10.96
N ALA A 142 -16.35 4.23 10.77
CA ALA A 142 -17.01 4.32 9.48
C ALA A 142 -16.22 5.15 8.46
N VAL A 143 -15.69 6.32 8.86
CA VAL A 143 -14.85 7.15 7.98
C VAL A 143 -13.55 6.43 7.61
N ASP A 144 -12.87 5.79 8.58
CA ASP A 144 -11.62 5.08 8.29
C ASP A 144 -11.85 3.90 7.34
N SER A 145 -12.88 3.09 7.63
CA SER A 145 -13.34 1.98 6.80
C SER A 145 -13.67 2.42 5.38
N LEU A 146 -14.36 3.56 5.22
CA LEU A 146 -14.75 4.12 3.92
C LEU A 146 -13.54 4.56 3.08
N CYS A 147 -12.38 4.81 3.70
CA CYS A 147 -11.20 5.35 3.03
C CYS A 147 -10.07 4.33 2.77
N ARG A 148 -10.19 3.06 3.18
CA ARG A 148 -9.11 2.05 3.06
C ARG A 148 -8.60 1.79 1.63
N TRP A 149 -9.41 2.05 0.61
CA TRP A 149 -9.03 1.97 -0.81
C TRP A 149 -7.97 2.99 -1.28
N ALA A 150 -7.65 4.01 -0.47
CA ALA A 150 -6.87 5.17 -0.89
C ALA A 150 -5.50 4.84 -1.51
N VAL A 151 -4.70 3.99 -0.84
CA VAL A 151 -3.35 3.63 -1.31
C VAL A 151 -3.39 2.71 -2.54
N PRO A 152 -4.23 1.65 -2.59
CA PRO A 152 -4.42 0.83 -3.80
C PRO A 152 -4.76 1.62 -5.06
N ILE A 153 -5.56 2.70 -4.99
CA ILE A 153 -5.86 3.51 -6.18
C ILE A 153 -4.59 4.15 -6.78
N PHE A 154 -3.65 4.64 -5.98
CA PHE A 154 -2.38 5.14 -6.51
C PHE A 154 -1.55 4.05 -7.21
N ILE A 155 -1.59 2.84 -6.68
CA ILE A 155 -0.89 1.67 -7.23
C ILE A 155 -1.53 1.25 -8.56
N MET A 156 -2.85 1.10 -8.60
CA MET A 156 -3.61 0.73 -9.79
C MET A 156 -3.47 1.78 -10.91
N LEU A 157 -3.55 3.08 -10.59
CA LEU A 157 -3.29 4.16 -11.55
C LEU A 157 -1.87 4.13 -12.11
N SER A 158 -0.89 3.81 -11.27
CA SER A 158 0.51 3.68 -11.70
C SER A 158 0.68 2.48 -12.62
N GLY A 159 0.04 1.35 -12.33
CA GLY A 159 0.00 0.18 -13.21
C GLY A 159 -0.62 0.50 -14.57
N ALA A 160 -1.80 1.12 -14.60
CA ALA A 160 -2.49 1.54 -15.81
C ALA A 160 -1.65 2.44 -16.74
N LEU A 161 -0.75 3.26 -16.17
CA LEU A 161 0.10 4.20 -16.90
C LEU A 161 1.46 3.63 -17.31
N LEU A 162 2.05 2.73 -16.50
CA LEU A 162 3.44 2.28 -16.65
C LEU A 162 3.57 0.91 -17.31
N LEU A 163 2.52 0.08 -17.22
CA LEU A 163 2.42 -1.22 -17.88
C LEU A 163 1.80 -1.13 -19.29
N ASP A 164 1.49 0.08 -19.75
CA ASP A 164 0.95 0.34 -21.08
C ASP A 164 1.89 -0.20 -22.19
N PRO A 165 1.48 -1.20 -22.99
CA PRO A 165 2.35 -1.84 -23.99
C PRO A 165 2.81 -0.89 -25.11
N ALA A 166 2.08 0.21 -25.33
CA ALA A 166 2.42 1.27 -26.27
C ALA A 166 3.64 2.12 -25.86
N ARG A 167 4.21 1.91 -24.67
CA ARG A 167 5.37 2.67 -24.17
C ARG A 167 6.70 2.01 -24.53
N ASP A 168 7.31 2.51 -25.59
CA ASP A 168 8.67 2.13 -26.01
C ASP A 168 9.74 3.05 -25.39
N GLU A 169 9.79 3.08 -24.05
CA GLU A 169 10.82 3.80 -23.30
C GLU A 169 11.91 2.82 -22.81
N PRO A 170 13.19 2.99 -23.17
CA PRO A 170 14.29 2.15 -22.69
C PRO A 170 14.39 2.15 -21.16
N ALA A 171 14.64 0.98 -20.58
CA ALA A 171 14.65 0.79 -19.12
C ALA A 171 15.59 1.76 -18.36
N PRO A 172 16.83 2.06 -18.80
CA PRO A 172 17.68 3.03 -18.11
C PRO A 172 17.07 4.45 -18.05
N THR A 173 16.46 4.89 -19.15
CA THR A 173 15.78 6.19 -19.24
C THR A 173 14.53 6.24 -18.36
N PHE A 174 13.77 5.14 -18.32
CA PHE A 174 12.65 4.95 -17.42
C PHE A 174 13.08 5.09 -15.95
N TYR A 175 14.08 4.31 -15.51
CA TYR A 175 14.55 4.34 -14.12
C TYR A 175 15.08 5.71 -13.72
N ARG A 176 15.91 6.36 -14.56
CA ARG A 176 16.45 7.71 -14.27
C ARG A 176 15.34 8.73 -14.00
N LYS A 177 14.30 8.78 -14.85
CA LYS A 177 13.16 9.71 -14.68
C LYS A 177 12.31 9.41 -13.44
N ARG A 178 12.23 8.16 -13.00
CA ARG A 178 11.43 7.76 -11.81
C ARG A 178 12.23 7.98 -10.53
N MET A 179 13.52 7.66 -10.52
CA MET A 179 14.41 7.93 -9.38
C MET A 179 14.51 9.42 -9.07
N ALA A 180 14.62 10.28 -10.09
CA ALA A 180 14.60 11.73 -9.89
C ALA A 180 13.27 12.25 -9.30
N ARG A 181 12.12 11.65 -9.68
CA ARG A 181 10.79 12.09 -9.23
C ARG A 181 10.36 11.52 -7.86
N VAL A 182 10.87 10.35 -7.46
CA VAL A 182 10.43 9.67 -6.23
C VAL A 182 11.57 9.43 -5.24
N GLY A 183 12.75 9.05 -5.72
CA GLY A 183 13.92 8.79 -4.87
C GLY A 183 14.48 10.03 -4.19
N ILE A 184 14.58 11.16 -4.92
CA ILE A 184 15.04 12.43 -4.32
C ILE A 184 14.07 12.91 -3.22
N PRO A 185 12.73 13.00 -3.48
CA PRO A 185 11.76 13.24 -2.41
C PRO A 185 11.82 12.23 -1.27
N LEU A 186 11.94 10.92 -1.53
CA LEU A 186 12.06 9.91 -0.48
C LEU A 186 13.23 10.21 0.47
N LEU A 187 14.42 10.51 -0.06
CA LEU A 187 15.58 10.82 0.78
C LEU A 187 15.37 12.11 1.60
N VAL A 188 14.88 13.18 0.98
CA VAL A 188 14.66 14.46 1.68
C VAL A 188 13.59 14.34 2.76
N TRP A 189 12.46 13.70 2.44
CA TRP A 189 11.36 13.53 3.39
C TRP A 189 11.67 12.49 4.47
N ALA A 190 12.49 11.46 4.20
CA ALA A 190 13.02 10.58 5.23
C ALA A 190 13.78 11.36 6.31
N TRP A 191 14.72 12.23 5.91
CA TRP A 191 15.46 13.09 6.84
C TRP A 191 14.56 14.10 7.56
N PHE A 192 13.61 14.71 6.85
CA PHE A 192 12.61 15.57 7.48
C PHE A 192 11.81 14.84 8.56
N TYR A 193 11.32 13.62 8.29
CA TYR A 193 10.53 12.87 9.26
C TYR A 193 11.37 12.28 10.40
N PHE A 194 12.65 11.97 10.19
CA PHE A 194 13.57 11.69 11.30
C PHE A 194 13.73 12.91 12.22
N PHE A 195 13.95 14.10 11.65
CA PHE A 195 13.97 15.34 12.42
C PHE A 195 12.63 15.60 13.13
N TRP A 196 11.50 15.37 12.45
CA TRP A 196 10.15 15.54 13.02
C TRP A 196 9.89 14.60 14.20
N THR A 197 10.24 13.32 14.07
CA THR A 197 10.16 12.32 15.15
C THR A 197 10.94 12.77 16.39
N TRP A 198 12.14 13.31 16.21
CA TRP A 198 12.94 13.85 17.31
C TRP A 198 12.36 15.15 17.88
N ALA A 199 12.08 16.15 17.03
CA ALA A 199 11.73 17.50 17.45
C ALA A 199 10.27 17.65 17.95
N PHE A 200 9.32 16.90 17.38
CA PHE A 200 7.89 17.00 17.72
C PHE A 200 7.46 15.97 18.76
N TYR A 201 7.95 14.72 18.67
CA TYR A 201 7.58 13.65 19.60
C TYR A 201 8.60 13.42 20.72
N GLY A 202 9.79 14.01 20.66
CA GLY A 202 10.86 13.77 21.63
C GLY A 202 11.46 12.36 21.56
N GLU A 203 11.15 11.58 20.51
CA GLU A 203 11.66 10.21 20.36
C GLU A 203 13.17 10.21 20.09
N ARG A 204 13.88 9.19 20.60
CA ARG A 204 15.34 9.07 20.43
C ARG A 204 15.66 8.58 19.01
N VAL A 205 16.13 9.48 18.16
CA VAL A 205 16.60 9.17 16.80
C VAL A 205 18.11 8.98 16.82
N ASP A 206 18.55 7.73 16.95
CA ASP A 206 19.97 7.35 16.86
C ASP A 206 20.33 6.68 15.53
N ARG A 207 21.63 6.37 15.34
CA ARG A 207 22.13 5.71 14.12
C ARG A 207 21.48 4.34 13.88
N THR A 208 21.17 3.58 14.94
CA THR A 208 20.54 2.26 14.85
C THR A 208 19.10 2.38 14.41
N PHE A 209 18.35 3.34 14.97
CA PHE A 209 16.99 3.67 14.55
C PHE A 209 16.94 4.06 13.07
N VAL A 210 17.81 4.98 12.63
CA VAL A 210 17.88 5.42 11.23
C VAL A 210 18.17 4.25 10.27
N ILE A 211 19.15 3.40 10.61
CA ILE A 211 19.50 2.24 9.78
C ILE A 211 18.33 1.25 9.70
N ARG A 212 17.70 0.89 10.82
CA ARG A 212 16.54 -0.02 10.84
C ARG A 212 15.37 0.55 10.03
N ALA A 213 14.99 1.80 10.28
CA ALA A 213 13.90 2.47 9.58
C ALA A 213 14.11 2.52 8.05
N LEU A 214 15.36 2.69 7.58
CA LEU A 214 15.71 2.64 6.17
C LEU A 214 15.70 1.20 5.60
N LEU A 215 16.13 0.20 6.36
CA LEU A 215 16.11 -1.21 5.94
C LEU A 215 14.69 -1.77 5.89
N ASP A 216 13.84 -1.45 6.87
CA ASP A 216 12.46 -1.93 6.97
C ASP A 216 11.51 -1.22 5.98
N GLY A 217 11.94 -0.07 5.45
CA GLY A 217 11.12 0.83 4.62
C GLY A 217 10.09 1.62 5.44
N LEU A 218 10.40 1.91 6.70
CA LEU A 218 9.52 2.48 7.73
C LEU A 218 10.10 3.78 8.32
N THR A 219 10.61 4.68 7.48
CA THR A 219 11.08 6.02 7.91
C THR A 219 10.00 6.84 8.61
N TYR A 220 8.74 6.69 8.20
CA TYR A 220 7.56 7.14 8.94
C TYR A 220 6.33 6.35 8.49
N ASN A 221 5.25 6.36 9.28
CA ASN A 221 4.05 5.52 9.10
C ASN A 221 3.36 5.60 7.73
N HIS A 222 3.52 6.68 6.95
CA HIS A 222 3.03 6.79 5.57
C HIS A 222 4.13 6.55 4.52
N LEU A 223 5.37 6.98 4.77
CA LEU A 223 6.48 6.95 3.79
C LEU A 223 6.79 5.55 3.20
N TYR A 224 6.33 4.47 3.82
CA TYR A 224 6.42 3.11 3.26
C TYR A 224 5.94 3.02 1.80
N PHE A 225 4.94 3.85 1.41
CA PHE A 225 4.42 3.91 0.05
C PHE A 225 5.49 4.29 -0.98
N LEU A 226 6.48 5.11 -0.60
CA LEU A 226 7.56 5.51 -1.51
C LEU A 226 8.51 4.35 -1.81
N PHE A 227 8.82 3.51 -0.82
CA PHE A 227 9.58 2.27 -1.03
C PHE A 227 8.78 1.28 -1.88
N LEU A 228 7.51 1.08 -1.54
CA LEU A 228 6.57 0.23 -2.27
C LEU A 228 6.49 0.64 -3.74
N ILE A 229 6.22 1.92 -4.04
CA ILE A 229 6.04 2.38 -5.42
C ILE A 229 7.37 2.39 -6.19
N LEU A 230 8.51 2.64 -5.53
CA LEU A 230 9.83 2.54 -6.15
C LEU A 230 10.16 1.07 -6.51
N GLY A 231 9.82 0.12 -5.65
CA GLY A 231 9.93 -1.32 -5.94
C GLY A 231 9.04 -1.77 -7.09
N LEU A 232 7.77 -1.32 -7.12
CA LEU A 232 6.90 -1.55 -8.28
C LEU A 232 7.45 -0.91 -9.57
N TYR A 233 8.10 0.25 -9.48
CA TYR A 233 8.76 0.87 -10.63
C TYR A 233 10.01 0.07 -11.07
N ALA A 234 10.76 -0.53 -10.15
CA ALA A 234 11.88 -1.40 -10.50
C ALA A 234 11.44 -2.61 -11.35
N VAL A 235 10.29 -3.23 -11.04
CA VAL A 235 9.75 -4.35 -11.83
C VAL A 235 8.86 -3.93 -13.01
N ALA A 236 8.48 -2.66 -13.12
CA ALA A 236 7.52 -2.20 -14.14
C ALA A 236 7.92 -2.51 -15.60
N PRO A 237 9.19 -2.40 -16.04
CA PRO A 237 9.57 -2.79 -17.41
C PRO A 237 9.39 -4.30 -17.67
N LEU A 238 9.71 -5.15 -16.70
CA LEU A 238 9.49 -6.61 -16.78
C LEU A 238 8.00 -6.94 -16.87
N LEU A 239 7.19 -6.33 -16.00
CA LEU A 239 5.74 -6.49 -16.02
C LEU A 239 5.11 -5.94 -17.31
N ARG A 240 5.65 -4.86 -17.92
CA ARG A 240 5.21 -4.38 -19.24
C ARG A 240 5.49 -5.40 -20.34
N MET A 241 6.65 -6.06 -20.32
CA MET A 241 6.96 -7.15 -21.27
C MET A 241 6.01 -8.34 -21.12
N TYR A 242 5.65 -8.69 -19.88
CA TYR A 242 4.62 -9.70 -19.57
C TYR A 242 3.26 -9.30 -20.15
N VAL A 243 2.76 -8.10 -19.83
CA VAL A 243 1.46 -7.59 -20.32
C VAL A 243 1.41 -7.47 -21.85
N ARG A 244 2.54 -7.22 -22.52
CA ARG A 244 2.63 -7.18 -23.99
C ARG A 244 2.58 -8.55 -24.66
N ARG A 245 3.02 -9.63 -23.99
CA ARG A 245 3.17 -10.98 -24.57
C ARG A 245 2.08 -11.97 -24.16
N VAL A 246 1.53 -11.83 -22.96
CA VAL A 246 0.60 -12.79 -22.36
C VAL A 246 -0.85 -12.41 -22.65
N ARG A 247 -1.74 -13.39 -22.88
CA ARG A 247 -3.15 -13.11 -23.22
C ARG A 247 -3.91 -12.52 -22.03
N ARG A 248 -4.85 -11.58 -22.27
CA ARG A 248 -5.62 -10.89 -21.20
C ARG A 248 -6.25 -11.84 -20.15
N PRO A 249 -6.82 -13.02 -20.47
CA PRO A 249 -7.33 -13.94 -19.45
C PRO A 249 -6.26 -14.49 -18.50
N GLN A 250 -5.05 -14.77 -19.02
CA GLN A 250 -3.91 -15.23 -18.22
C GLN A 250 -3.37 -14.10 -17.33
N GLN A 251 -3.40 -12.85 -17.80
CA GLN A 251 -3.08 -11.68 -16.98
C GLN A 251 -4.06 -11.52 -15.81
N TRP A 252 -5.35 -11.71 -16.04
CA TRP A 252 -6.37 -11.75 -14.99
C TRP A 252 -6.14 -12.89 -14.01
N ALA A 253 -5.83 -14.10 -14.49
CA ALA A 253 -5.54 -15.25 -13.64
C ALA A 253 -4.32 -15.00 -12.71
N VAL A 254 -3.23 -14.43 -13.23
CA VAL A 254 -2.05 -14.07 -12.41
C VAL A 254 -2.37 -12.95 -11.42
N ALA A 255 -3.11 -11.91 -11.83
CA ALA A 255 -3.51 -10.83 -10.93
C ALA A 255 -4.41 -11.35 -9.79
N ALA A 256 -5.38 -12.22 -10.10
CA ALA A 256 -6.26 -12.85 -9.13
C ALA A 256 -5.49 -13.80 -8.19
N LEU A 257 -4.57 -14.62 -8.71
CA LEU A 257 -3.73 -15.52 -7.91
C LEU A 257 -2.87 -14.74 -6.92
N VAL A 258 -2.17 -13.69 -7.37
CA VAL A 258 -1.35 -12.85 -6.48
C VAL A 258 -2.22 -12.20 -5.40
N LEU A 259 -3.36 -11.62 -5.76
CA LEU A 259 -4.27 -11.01 -4.78
C LEU A 259 -4.88 -12.04 -3.80
N ALA A 260 -5.16 -13.26 -4.24
CA ALA A 260 -5.63 -14.34 -3.36
C ALA A 260 -4.54 -14.78 -2.36
N LEU A 261 -3.33 -15.10 -2.84
CA LEU A 261 -2.19 -15.49 -1.99
C LEU A 261 -1.86 -14.41 -0.95
N VAL A 262 -2.02 -13.15 -1.32
CA VAL A 262 -1.82 -12.00 -0.43
C VAL A 262 -2.98 -11.84 0.55
N SER A 263 -4.23 -11.99 0.11
CA SER A 263 -5.43 -11.91 0.96
C SER A 263 -5.50 -12.98 2.05
N PHE A 264 -4.88 -14.14 1.83
CA PHE A 264 -4.72 -15.21 2.82
C PHE A 264 -3.41 -15.11 3.64
N GLY A 265 -2.66 -14.00 3.51
CA GLY A 265 -1.41 -13.76 4.24
C GLY A 265 -0.23 -14.65 3.81
N ILE A 266 -0.41 -15.59 2.87
CA ILE A 266 0.60 -16.57 2.45
C ILE A 266 1.87 -15.85 1.98
N LEU A 267 1.72 -14.81 1.15
CA LEU A 267 2.87 -14.07 0.62
C LEU A 267 3.52 -13.12 1.64
N GLN A 268 2.75 -12.61 2.60
CA GLN A 268 3.25 -11.78 3.71
C GLN A 268 4.08 -12.61 4.70
N ASN A 269 3.66 -13.86 4.96
CA ASN A 269 4.36 -14.80 5.83
C ASN A 269 5.60 -15.42 5.16
N ALA A 270 5.59 -15.59 3.84
CA ALA A 270 6.70 -16.17 3.08
C ALA A 270 7.84 -15.18 2.74
N ILE A 271 7.54 -13.88 2.64
CA ILE A 271 8.52 -12.85 2.25
C ILE A 271 8.64 -11.81 3.37
N PRO A 272 9.83 -11.57 3.94
CA PRO A 272 10.01 -10.54 4.96
C PRO A 272 9.67 -9.16 4.38
N MET A 273 8.86 -8.36 5.06
CA MET A 273 8.37 -7.06 4.56
C MET A 273 9.33 -5.92 4.90
N ASN A 274 10.32 -5.69 4.03
CA ASN A 274 11.35 -4.67 4.18
C ASN A 274 11.38 -3.69 2.98
N ALA A 275 12.29 -2.71 2.98
CA ALA A 275 12.40 -1.67 1.95
C ALA A 275 12.52 -2.20 0.51
N LEU A 276 13.10 -3.38 0.32
CA LEU A 276 13.35 -3.99 -0.98
C LEU A 276 12.26 -4.97 -1.42
N THR A 277 11.42 -5.45 -0.50
CA THR A 277 10.48 -6.56 -0.75
C THR A 277 9.01 -6.20 -0.51
N ARG A 278 8.72 -5.14 0.27
CA ARG A 278 7.35 -4.70 0.61
C ARG A 278 6.48 -4.39 -0.61
N PHE A 279 7.07 -4.16 -1.78
CA PHE A 279 6.34 -3.96 -3.03
C PHE A 279 5.69 -5.25 -3.59
N VAL A 280 6.22 -6.43 -3.26
CA VAL A 280 5.88 -7.70 -3.94
C VAL A 280 4.39 -8.07 -3.79
N PRO A 281 3.76 -7.96 -2.60
CA PRO A 281 2.32 -8.18 -2.46
C PRO A 281 1.43 -7.25 -3.31
N PHE A 282 1.92 -6.06 -3.65
CA PHE A 282 1.16 -5.04 -4.38
C PHE A 282 1.22 -5.21 -5.91
N ILE A 283 1.98 -6.19 -6.43
CA ILE A 283 2.01 -6.52 -7.86
C ILE A 283 0.60 -6.85 -8.38
N GLY A 284 -0.23 -7.51 -7.57
CA GLY A 284 -1.63 -7.80 -7.91
C GLY A 284 -2.43 -6.53 -8.25
N TYR A 285 -2.43 -5.52 -7.35
CA TYR A 285 -3.04 -4.23 -7.60
C TYR A 285 -2.47 -3.51 -8.84
N PHE A 286 -1.15 -3.58 -9.02
CA PHE A 286 -0.47 -2.97 -10.17
C PHE A 286 -0.94 -3.58 -11.51
N LEU A 287 -1.13 -4.91 -11.55
CA LEU A 287 -1.71 -5.62 -12.70
C LEU A 287 -3.20 -5.32 -12.90
N VAL A 288 -4.02 -5.32 -11.85
CA VAL A 288 -5.46 -5.01 -11.99
C VAL A 288 -5.68 -3.59 -12.53
N GLY A 289 -4.79 -2.64 -12.20
CA GLY A 289 -4.81 -1.30 -12.78
C GLY A 289 -4.80 -1.25 -14.31
N ILE A 290 -3.87 -1.98 -14.96
CA ILE A 290 -3.78 -2.06 -16.43
C ILE A 290 -4.86 -2.97 -17.05
N LEU A 291 -5.46 -3.85 -16.26
CA LEU A 291 -6.57 -4.70 -16.69
C LEU A 291 -7.90 -3.95 -16.69
N LEU A 292 -8.19 -3.12 -15.67
CA LEU A 292 -9.41 -2.30 -15.58
C LEU A 292 -9.38 -1.00 -16.39
N ARG A 293 -8.19 -0.53 -16.79
CA ARG A 293 -7.99 0.71 -17.55
C ARG A 293 -8.92 0.85 -18.75
N ASP A 294 -9.12 -0.24 -19.47
CA ASP A 294 -9.79 -0.28 -20.78
C ASP A 294 -11.20 -0.92 -20.70
N VAL A 295 -11.65 -1.37 -19.53
CA VAL A 295 -12.94 -2.07 -19.36
C VAL A 295 -14.13 -1.10 -19.49
N PRO A 296 -15.14 -1.35 -20.34
CA PRO A 296 -16.31 -0.48 -20.42
C PRO A 296 -17.13 -0.52 -19.13
N ALA A 297 -17.37 0.64 -18.52
CA ALA A 297 -18.10 0.74 -17.26
C ALA A 297 -19.62 0.78 -17.48
N THR A 298 -20.18 -0.35 -17.88
CA THR A 298 -21.63 -0.53 -18.09
C THR A 298 -22.42 -0.22 -16.80
N THR A 299 -23.70 0.15 -16.93
CA THR A 299 -24.58 0.36 -15.77
C THR A 299 -24.62 -0.81 -14.77
N PRO A 300 -24.80 -2.08 -15.19
CA PRO A 300 -24.74 -3.21 -14.25
C PRO A 300 -23.37 -3.36 -13.57
N LEU A 301 -22.25 -3.12 -14.28
CA LEU A 301 -20.92 -3.18 -13.66
C LEU A 301 -20.72 -2.07 -12.61
N ARG A 302 -21.24 -0.86 -12.86
CA ARG A 302 -21.22 0.25 -11.89
C ARG A 302 -22.09 -0.02 -10.67
N ALA A 303 -23.27 -0.62 -10.86
CA ALA A 303 -24.14 -1.03 -9.76
C ALA A 303 -23.49 -2.14 -8.91
N ALA A 304 -22.94 -3.18 -9.55
CA ALA A 304 -22.21 -4.25 -8.87
C ALA A 304 -20.98 -3.72 -8.11
N ALA A 305 -20.22 -2.78 -8.70
CA ALA A 305 -19.13 -2.11 -8.01
C ALA A 305 -19.61 -1.29 -6.81
N LEU A 306 -20.73 -0.56 -6.90
CA LEU A 306 -21.29 0.17 -5.76
C LEU A 306 -21.69 -0.79 -4.63
N VAL A 307 -22.39 -1.88 -4.93
CA VAL A 307 -22.77 -2.90 -3.95
C VAL A 307 -21.53 -3.53 -3.31
N ALA A 308 -20.53 -3.93 -4.10
CA ALA A 308 -19.29 -4.51 -3.60
C ALA A 308 -18.50 -3.53 -2.73
N PHE A 309 -18.46 -2.24 -3.09
CA PHE A 309 -17.82 -1.19 -2.30
C PHE A 309 -18.51 -1.00 -0.94
N LEU A 310 -19.84 -0.88 -0.93
CA LEU A 310 -20.62 -0.70 0.30
C LEU A 310 -20.56 -1.95 1.19
N ALA A 311 -20.68 -3.15 0.62
CA ALA A 311 -20.58 -4.41 1.36
C ALA A 311 -19.18 -4.61 1.97
N ALA A 312 -18.11 -4.32 1.22
CA ALA A 312 -16.74 -4.39 1.75
C ALA A 312 -16.52 -3.33 2.85
N THR A 313 -17.01 -2.10 2.67
CA THR A 313 -16.92 -1.03 3.68
C THR A 313 -17.67 -1.42 4.97
N ALA A 314 -18.88 -1.95 4.85
CA ALA A 314 -19.68 -2.43 5.98
C ALA A 314 -18.99 -3.61 6.68
N PHE A 315 -18.43 -4.56 5.94
CA PHE A 315 -17.67 -5.68 6.50
C PHE A 315 -16.43 -5.21 7.28
N ILE A 316 -15.67 -4.26 6.73
CA ILE A 316 -14.52 -3.65 7.42
C ILE A 316 -14.99 -2.95 8.70
N ALA A 317 -16.02 -2.11 8.63
CA ALA A 317 -16.49 -1.33 9.78
C ALA A 317 -17.09 -2.21 10.88
N ILE A 318 -18.08 -3.04 10.54
CA ILE A 318 -18.79 -3.91 11.50
C ILE A 318 -17.83 -4.93 12.08
N GLY A 319 -17.04 -5.59 11.22
CA GLY A 319 -16.02 -6.52 11.64
C GLY A 319 -15.06 -5.85 12.60
N THR A 320 -14.47 -4.70 12.25
CA THR A 320 -13.53 -3.98 13.13
C THR A 320 -14.16 -3.65 14.48
N GLY A 321 -15.43 -3.20 14.53
CA GLY A 321 -16.15 -2.99 15.78
C GLY A 321 -16.24 -4.24 16.66
N GLN A 322 -16.52 -5.40 16.07
CA GLN A 322 -16.50 -6.69 16.77
C GLN A 322 -15.07 -7.03 17.27
N ARG A 323 -14.04 -6.80 16.44
CA ARG A 323 -12.65 -7.09 16.80
C ARG A 323 -12.18 -6.22 17.99
N PHE A 324 -12.49 -4.93 17.98
CA PHE A 324 -12.24 -4.02 19.11
C PHE A 324 -13.04 -4.41 20.36
N ALA A 325 -14.28 -4.90 20.22
CA ALA A 325 -15.06 -5.41 21.35
C ALA A 325 -14.48 -6.70 21.94
N SER A 326 -13.83 -7.56 21.13
CA SER A 326 -13.23 -8.82 21.58
C SER A 326 -11.80 -8.68 22.14
N TRP A 327 -10.98 -7.78 21.59
CA TRP A 327 -9.54 -7.69 21.93
C TRP A 327 -9.09 -6.30 22.41
N GLY A 328 -9.97 -5.30 22.46
CA GLY A 328 -9.65 -3.95 22.90
C GLY A 328 -8.79 -3.15 21.90
N PRO A 329 -8.42 -1.90 22.24
CA PRO A 329 -7.62 -1.05 21.35
C PRO A 329 -6.14 -1.42 21.28
N ASP A 330 -5.61 -2.15 22.28
CA ASP A 330 -4.18 -2.41 22.42
C ASP A 330 -3.70 -3.69 21.72
N ASP A 331 -4.61 -4.62 21.35
CA ASP A 331 -4.27 -5.79 20.51
C ASP A 331 -4.29 -5.39 19.02
N TRP A 332 -3.16 -5.63 18.33
CA TRP A 332 -3.02 -5.40 16.89
C TRP A 332 -4.09 -6.10 16.05
N ARG A 333 -4.62 -7.24 16.53
CA ARG A 333 -5.68 -8.00 15.88
C ARG A 333 -6.92 -7.16 15.65
N SER A 334 -7.21 -6.18 16.52
CA SER A 334 -8.37 -5.29 16.37
C SER A 334 -8.34 -4.49 15.07
N LEU A 335 -7.15 -4.17 14.56
CA LEU A 335 -6.95 -3.41 13.32
C LEU A 335 -6.84 -4.28 12.06
N ALA A 336 -6.89 -5.61 12.14
CA ALA A 336 -6.50 -6.49 11.02
C ALA A 336 -7.35 -6.35 9.74
N LEU A 337 -8.63 -5.96 9.84
CA LEU A 337 -9.49 -5.75 8.67
C LEU A 337 -9.20 -4.45 7.90
N TYR A 338 -8.29 -3.63 8.44
CA TYR A 338 -7.78 -2.44 7.80
C TYR A 338 -6.51 -2.67 6.97
N ASP A 339 -5.94 -3.88 6.99
CA ASP A 339 -4.80 -4.22 6.14
C ASP A 339 -5.15 -3.97 4.66
N THR A 340 -4.32 -3.14 4.02
CA THR A 340 -4.46 -2.79 2.61
C THR A 340 -4.39 -4.01 1.68
N LEU A 341 -3.82 -5.10 2.16
CA LEU A 341 -3.64 -6.37 1.46
C LEU A 341 -4.74 -7.41 1.76
N GLY A 342 -5.61 -7.15 2.73
CA GLY A 342 -6.72 -8.04 3.08
C GLY A 342 -7.85 -8.04 2.05
N ALA A 343 -8.52 -9.19 1.88
CA ALA A 343 -9.59 -9.37 0.89
C ALA A 343 -10.67 -8.27 0.87
N PRO A 344 -11.18 -7.74 2.01
CA PRO A 344 -12.17 -6.67 1.98
C PRO A 344 -11.63 -5.39 1.33
N VAL A 345 -10.38 -4.99 1.64
CA VAL A 345 -9.77 -3.79 1.05
C VAL A 345 -9.42 -4.02 -0.42
N VAL A 346 -9.05 -5.24 -0.82
CA VAL A 346 -8.89 -5.62 -2.24
C VAL A 346 -10.19 -5.42 -3.01
N ILE A 347 -11.30 -5.96 -2.52
CA ILE A 347 -12.63 -5.83 -3.15
C ILE A 347 -13.05 -4.35 -3.19
N GLN A 348 -12.93 -3.64 -2.07
CA GLN A 348 -13.26 -2.22 -1.95
C GLN A 348 -12.48 -1.37 -2.96
N SER A 349 -11.18 -1.64 -3.12
CA SER A 349 -10.29 -0.90 -4.03
C SER A 349 -10.60 -1.14 -5.50
N ILE A 350 -10.87 -2.40 -5.88
CA ILE A 350 -11.27 -2.76 -7.24
C ILE A 350 -12.60 -2.10 -7.60
N ALA A 351 -13.57 -2.16 -6.69
CA ALA A 351 -14.86 -1.52 -6.83
C ALA A 351 -14.72 0.01 -6.96
N MET A 352 -13.98 0.66 -6.06
CA MET A 352 -13.77 2.11 -6.11
C MET A 352 -12.99 2.55 -7.35
N PHE A 353 -12.05 1.74 -7.87
CA PHE A 353 -11.37 2.05 -9.13
C PHE A 353 -12.36 2.14 -10.30
N ILE A 354 -13.31 1.19 -10.39
CA ILE A 354 -14.37 1.19 -11.39
C ILE A 354 -15.26 2.44 -11.23
N LEU A 355 -15.69 2.74 -10.01
CA LEU A 355 -16.57 3.87 -9.70
C LEU A 355 -15.92 5.22 -10.04
N LEU A 356 -14.72 5.51 -9.53
CA LEU A 356 -14.02 6.77 -9.78
C LEU A 356 -13.64 6.94 -11.26
N ARG A 357 -13.17 5.86 -11.91
CA ARG A 357 -12.88 5.90 -13.35
C ARG A 357 -14.12 6.27 -14.14
N SER A 358 -15.27 5.65 -13.82
CA SER A 358 -16.56 5.97 -14.47
C SER A 358 -16.96 7.43 -14.24
N PHE A 359 -16.86 7.89 -13.00
CA PHE A 359 -17.25 9.24 -12.59
C PHE A 359 -16.42 10.32 -13.29
N PHE A 360 -15.09 10.22 -13.22
CA PHE A 360 -14.19 11.22 -13.81
C PHE A 360 -14.10 11.12 -15.33
N ALA A 361 -14.22 9.92 -15.93
CA ALA A 361 -14.24 9.79 -17.39
C ALA A 361 -15.48 10.44 -18.02
N ALA A 362 -16.66 10.29 -17.40
CA ALA A 362 -17.90 10.91 -17.87
C ALA A 362 -17.89 12.46 -17.73
N ARG A 363 -17.08 12.99 -16.81
CA ARG A 363 -16.95 14.44 -16.51
C ARG A 363 -15.81 15.13 -17.26
N ALA A 364 -14.91 14.37 -17.87
CA ALA A 364 -13.77 14.89 -18.60
C ALA A 364 -14.22 15.69 -19.83
N GLY A 365 -14.00 17.01 -19.81
CA GLY A 365 -14.39 17.93 -20.89
C GLY A 365 -15.82 18.46 -20.79
N THR A 366 -16.74 17.72 -20.17
CA THR A 366 -18.16 18.13 -19.99
C THR A 366 -18.39 19.05 -18.79
N HIS A 367 -17.54 19.01 -17.75
CA HIS A 367 -17.62 19.89 -16.59
C HIS A 367 -16.38 20.80 -16.48
N PRO A 368 -16.40 22.03 -17.05
CA PRO A 368 -15.22 22.90 -17.11
C PRO A 368 -14.69 23.35 -15.75
N ARG A 369 -15.58 23.61 -14.78
CA ARG A 369 -15.23 24.05 -13.41
C ARG A 369 -14.52 22.94 -12.62
N GLU A 370 -15.13 21.76 -12.55
CA GLU A 370 -14.54 20.56 -11.92
C GLU A 370 -13.19 20.22 -12.56
N SER A 371 -13.13 20.22 -13.90
CA SER A 371 -11.89 19.99 -14.65
C SER A 371 -10.81 21.05 -14.37
N ARG A 372 -11.17 22.31 -14.11
CA ARG A 372 -10.22 23.37 -13.72
C ARG A 372 -9.67 23.15 -12.32
N LEU A 373 -10.52 22.77 -11.35
CA LEU A 373 -10.11 22.46 -9.99
C LEU A 373 -9.18 21.23 -9.94
N ILE A 374 -9.53 20.16 -10.66
CA ILE A 374 -8.69 18.96 -10.75
C ILE A 374 -7.33 19.29 -11.37
N ARG A 375 -7.27 20.08 -12.45
CA ARG A 375 -5.99 20.53 -13.04
C ARG A 375 -5.15 21.42 -12.11
N LEU A 376 -5.77 22.16 -11.20
CA LEU A 376 -5.07 22.96 -10.20
C LEU A 376 -4.49 22.08 -9.07
N LEU A 377 -5.27 21.11 -8.60
CA LEU A 377 -4.92 20.27 -7.45
C LEU A 377 -4.01 19.09 -7.79
N ALA A 378 -4.19 18.44 -8.96
CA ALA A 378 -3.45 17.24 -9.32
C ALA A 378 -1.91 17.40 -9.32
N PRO A 379 -1.33 18.54 -9.76
CA PRO A 379 0.10 18.81 -9.61
C PRO A 379 0.61 18.99 -8.17
N LEU A 380 -0.28 19.13 -7.19
CA LEU A 380 0.05 19.25 -5.76
C LEU A 380 -0.01 17.91 -5.02
N VAL A 381 -0.79 16.94 -5.53
CA VAL A 381 -1.12 15.67 -4.84
C VAL A 381 0.09 14.95 -4.24
N PHE A 382 1.20 14.85 -4.98
CA PHE A 382 2.38 14.15 -4.49
C PHE A 382 3.05 14.88 -3.31
N GLY A 383 3.24 16.20 -3.42
CA GLY A 383 3.71 17.02 -2.30
C GLY A 383 2.74 16.99 -1.11
N THR A 384 1.42 17.07 -1.38
CA THR A 384 0.38 16.99 -0.33
C THR A 384 0.50 15.68 0.42
N TYR A 385 0.64 14.57 -0.31
CA TYR A 385 0.88 13.24 0.27
C TYR A 385 2.16 13.19 1.14
N LEU A 386 3.23 13.90 0.80
CA LEU A 386 4.45 13.93 1.60
C LEU A 386 4.28 14.73 2.90
N VAL A 387 3.66 15.91 2.84
CA VAL A 387 3.58 16.86 3.98
C VAL A 387 2.36 16.66 4.88
N HIS A 388 1.28 16.01 4.41
CA HIS A 388 0.00 15.97 5.12
C HIS A 388 0.10 15.44 6.54
N ARG A 389 1.05 14.54 6.84
CA ARG A 389 1.15 13.93 8.16
C ARG A 389 1.71 14.90 9.20
N ALA A 390 2.79 15.62 8.90
CA ALA A 390 3.27 16.70 9.78
C ALA A 390 2.23 17.82 9.97
N VAL A 391 1.49 18.18 8.90
CA VAL A 391 0.37 19.14 9.00
C VAL A 391 -0.75 18.61 9.90
N HIS A 392 -1.13 17.34 9.73
CA HIS A 392 -2.11 16.67 10.57
C HIS A 392 -1.66 16.66 12.04
N ASP A 393 -0.40 16.33 12.32
CA ASP A 393 0.15 16.27 13.68
C ASP A 393 0.10 17.64 14.38
N LEU A 394 0.39 18.73 13.66
CA LEU A 394 0.21 20.10 14.15
C LEU A 394 -1.26 20.45 14.43
N LEU A 395 -2.17 20.09 13.53
CA LEU A 395 -3.59 20.43 13.64
C LEU A 395 -4.34 19.56 14.67
N ALA A 396 -3.90 18.31 14.87
CA ALA A 396 -4.49 17.37 15.82
C ALA A 396 -4.50 17.93 17.25
N GLY A 397 -3.43 18.63 17.68
CA GLY A 397 -3.38 19.26 19.01
C GLY A 397 -4.49 20.31 19.26
N LEU A 398 -5.04 20.90 18.19
CA LEU A 398 -6.13 21.89 18.25
C LEU A 398 -7.51 21.28 18.00
N ILE A 399 -7.58 20.23 17.17
CA ILE A 399 -8.84 19.67 16.65
C ILE A 399 -9.27 18.39 17.40
N ASP A 400 -8.34 17.51 17.77
CA ASP A 400 -8.65 16.25 18.47
C ASP A 400 -9.38 16.41 19.83
N PRO A 401 -9.26 17.52 20.58
CA PRO A 401 -10.07 17.75 21.79
C PRO A 401 -11.58 17.86 21.51
N LEU A 402 -11.98 18.13 20.26
CA LEU A 402 -13.40 18.22 19.85
C LEU A 402 -14.02 16.85 19.56
N LEU A 403 -13.21 15.79 19.40
CA LEU A 403 -13.68 14.44 19.06
C LEU A 403 -14.75 13.87 20.01
N PRO A 404 -14.65 14.03 21.35
CA PRO A 404 -15.68 13.54 22.28
C PRO A 404 -17.02 14.30 22.20
N ALA A 405 -17.00 15.55 21.72
CA ALA A 405 -18.20 16.37 21.63
C ALA A 405 -18.91 16.24 20.25
N ALA A 406 -18.14 16.08 19.18
CA ALA A 406 -18.68 16.04 17.81
C ALA A 406 -17.74 15.29 16.84
N ALA A 407 -17.63 13.96 16.97
CA ALA A 407 -16.63 13.18 16.23
C ALA A 407 -16.67 13.35 14.70
N LEU A 408 -17.85 13.22 14.05
CA LEU A 408 -17.95 13.31 12.60
C LEU A 408 -17.62 14.71 12.05
N PRO A 409 -18.20 15.83 12.58
CA PRO A 409 -17.77 17.18 12.20
C PRO A 409 -16.28 17.43 12.44
N THR A 410 -15.72 16.92 13.54
CA THR A 410 -14.31 17.07 13.88
C THR A 410 -13.40 16.40 12.85
N ILE A 411 -13.73 15.17 12.42
CA ILE A 411 -12.97 14.46 11.38
C ILE A 411 -13.10 15.15 10.02
N VAL A 412 -14.29 15.62 9.65
CA VAL A 412 -14.49 16.39 8.40
C VAL A 412 -13.67 17.68 8.41
N LEU A 413 -13.65 18.39 9.54
CA LEU A 413 -12.80 19.56 9.74
C LEU A 413 -11.31 19.22 9.65
N GLN A 414 -10.87 18.12 10.26
CA GLN A 414 -9.48 17.67 10.24
C GLN A 414 -9.02 17.27 8.83
N ILE A 415 -9.88 16.60 8.05
CA ILE A 415 -9.62 16.26 6.64
C ILE A 415 -9.50 17.54 5.80
N ALA A 416 -10.48 18.44 5.91
CA ALA A 416 -10.53 19.66 5.13
C ALA A 416 -9.35 20.59 5.45
N SER A 417 -9.08 20.86 6.73
CA SER A 417 -7.98 21.72 7.17
C SER A 417 -6.62 21.13 6.82
N THR A 418 -6.40 19.83 7.06
CA THR A 418 -5.15 19.15 6.68
C THR A 418 -4.93 19.21 5.17
N PHE A 419 -5.94 18.94 4.34
CA PHE A 419 -5.82 19.01 2.89
C PHE A 419 -5.52 20.43 2.40
N VAL A 420 -6.25 21.44 2.89
CA VAL A 420 -6.07 22.85 2.49
C VAL A 420 -4.69 23.37 2.91
N VAL A 421 -4.27 23.13 4.16
CA VAL A 421 -2.96 23.59 4.65
C VAL A 421 -1.84 22.86 3.93
N ALA A 422 -1.91 21.53 3.78
CA ALA A 422 -0.89 20.75 3.07
C ALA A 422 -0.77 21.15 1.59
N ALA A 423 -1.89 21.30 0.88
CA ALA A 423 -1.89 21.78 -0.51
C ALA A 423 -1.35 23.21 -0.63
N THR A 424 -1.64 24.09 0.33
CA THR A 424 -1.12 25.47 0.37
C THR A 424 0.39 25.49 0.60
N VAL A 425 0.91 24.74 1.58
CA VAL A 425 2.35 24.59 1.83
C VAL A 425 3.06 24.09 0.58
N VAL A 426 2.51 23.09 -0.10
CA VAL A 426 3.09 22.54 -1.34
C VAL A 426 3.04 23.55 -2.49
N ALA A 427 1.95 24.30 -2.63
CA ALA A 427 1.84 25.36 -3.63
C ALA A 427 2.87 26.48 -3.40
N LEU A 428 3.19 26.80 -2.14
CA LEU A 428 4.26 27.74 -1.79
C LEU A 428 5.65 27.16 -2.06
N LEU A 429 5.93 25.94 -1.61
CA LEU A 429 7.22 25.25 -1.86
C LEU A 429 7.54 25.16 -3.36
N ARG A 430 6.54 24.91 -4.21
CA ARG A 430 6.71 24.84 -5.67
C ARG A 430 7.04 26.17 -6.35
N ARG A 431 6.86 27.32 -5.66
CA ARG A 431 7.32 28.63 -6.15
C ARG A 431 8.84 28.80 -6.02
N VAL A 432 9.50 28.05 -5.13
CA VAL A 432 10.95 28.12 -4.94
C VAL A 432 11.64 27.13 -5.91
N PRO A 433 12.51 27.60 -6.84
CA PRO A 433 13.04 26.76 -7.92
C PRO A 433 13.80 25.50 -7.50
N TYR A 434 14.40 25.51 -6.31
CA TYR A 434 15.10 24.36 -5.73
C TYR A 434 14.14 23.41 -5.00
N LEU A 435 13.15 23.94 -4.26
CA LEU A 435 12.24 23.15 -3.44
C LEU A 435 11.15 22.45 -4.26
N ARG A 436 10.84 22.89 -5.48
CA ARG A 436 9.91 22.16 -6.37
C ARG A 436 10.31 20.67 -6.54
N HIS A 437 11.60 20.38 -6.59
CA HIS A 437 12.12 19.02 -6.80
C HIS A 437 11.94 18.09 -5.60
N ILE A 438 11.72 18.63 -4.40
CA ILE A 438 11.45 17.83 -3.19
C ILE A 438 9.96 17.51 -3.01
N VAL A 439 9.07 18.12 -3.80
CA VAL A 439 7.60 17.91 -3.76
C VAL A 439 6.97 17.44 -5.09
N GLY A 440 7.78 17.19 -6.13
CA GLY A 440 7.37 16.51 -7.38
C GLY A 440 7.55 17.29 -8.69
#